data_AF-A0A2V6YUM2-F1
#
_entry.id   AF-A0A2V6YUM2-F1
#
_cell.length_a   1.000
_cell.length_b   1.000
_cell.length_c   1.000
_cell.angle_alpha   90.00
_cell.angle_beta   90.00
_cell.angle_gamma   90.00
#
_symmetry.space_group_name_H-M   'P 1'
#
loop_
_entity.id
_entity.type
_entity.pdbx_description
1 polymer ?
#
loop_
_entity_poly.entity_id
_entity_poly.type
_entity_poly.pdbx_seq_one_letter_code
_entity_poly.pdbx_strand_id
1 'polypeptide(L)'
;MRQTSRREFLRAAAGLSAFAAVVQSGDAAQTPPLRPTPSCPGSAPPTERQTEGPYFKPDSPLRASLLEPAIAGTKIVVAGMVLSTTCQPVARALIDVWHADDRGGYDNTGFRLRGHQFTDDQGRYRLETIVPGIYVGRTRHFHVKVQAPSRPVLTTQLYFPGEAVNARDPIFSRDLVMQVSDAGSGKAATFDFVLDLGRP
;
A
#
# COMPACT_ATOMS: atom_id res chain seq x y z
N MET A 1 13.80 28.91 92.96
CA MET A 1 14.13 29.56 91.66
C MET A 1 13.18 28.98 90.61
N ARG A 2 12.66 29.68 89.59
CA ARG A 2 12.49 31.13 89.31
C ARG A 2 11.28 31.23 88.33
N GLN A 3 10.68 32.42 88.21
CA GLN A 3 9.39 32.71 87.54
C GLN A 3 9.16 32.16 86.11
N THR A 4 7.87 32.06 85.77
CA THR A 4 7.29 31.85 84.44
C THR A 4 7.58 32.99 83.45
N SER A 5 7.50 32.70 82.15
CA SER A 5 7.29 33.71 81.10
C SER A 5 6.42 33.17 79.95
N ARG A 6 5.72 34.07 79.26
CA ARG A 6 4.74 33.84 78.18
C ARG A 6 5.40 33.89 76.79
N ARG A 7 4.76 33.27 75.77
CA ARG A 7 4.40 33.80 74.42
C ARG A 7 3.86 32.66 73.55
N GLU A 8 2.60 32.75 73.07
CA GLU A 8 2.18 33.12 71.68
C GLU A 8 2.46 32.05 70.61
N PHE A 9 1.69 31.81 69.55
CA PHE A 9 0.27 31.95 69.14
C PHE A 9 0.23 31.51 67.64
N LEU A 10 -0.93 31.11 67.10
CA LEU A 10 -1.25 30.91 65.64
C LEU A 10 -0.70 29.61 64.98
N ARG A 11 -1.59 28.68 64.52
CA ARG A 11 -2.24 28.55 63.19
C ARG A 11 -1.25 28.21 62.05
N ALA A 12 -1.48 27.29 61.10
CA ALA A 12 -2.54 26.30 60.81
C ALA A 12 -1.89 25.20 59.89
N ALA A 13 -2.53 24.18 59.31
CA ALA A 13 -3.94 23.80 59.14
C ALA A 13 -4.09 22.24 59.08
N ALA A 14 -5.20 21.71 58.55
CA ALA A 14 -5.44 20.27 58.38
C ALA A 14 -5.13 19.78 56.95
N GLY A 15 -4.59 18.57 56.82
CA GLY A 15 -4.42 17.85 55.55
C GLY A 15 -5.20 16.53 55.56
N LEU A 16 -6.28 16.46 54.78
CA LEU A 16 -7.06 15.25 54.53
C LEU A 16 -6.99 14.94 53.03
N SER A 17 -6.19 13.95 52.64
CA SER A 17 -6.13 13.46 51.27
C SER A 17 -7.00 12.22 51.12
N ALA A 18 -8.17 12.38 50.50
CA ALA A 18 -9.03 11.25 50.13
C ALA A 18 -8.53 10.62 48.82
N PHE A 19 -8.33 9.30 48.82
CA PHE A 19 -8.05 8.54 47.59
C PHE A 19 -9.32 8.43 46.73
N ALA A 20 -9.32 9.08 45.56
CA ALA A 20 -10.32 8.84 44.53
C ALA A 20 -9.83 7.77 43.56
N ALA A 21 -10.57 6.67 43.43
CA ALA A 21 -10.28 5.64 42.43
C ALA A 21 -10.70 6.09 41.04
N VAL A 22 -9.75 6.22 40.11
CA VAL A 22 -10.03 6.51 38.70
C VAL A 22 -10.31 5.21 37.97
N VAL A 23 -11.57 5.02 37.55
CA VAL A 23 -11.93 3.97 36.58
C VAL A 23 -11.45 4.44 35.21
N GLN A 24 -10.42 3.79 34.67
CA GLN A 24 -9.98 4.05 33.29
C GLN A 24 -10.89 3.29 32.31
N SER A 25 -11.76 4.02 31.63
CA SER A 25 -12.45 3.53 30.44
C SER A 25 -11.40 3.22 29.37
N GLY A 26 -11.36 1.97 28.91
CA GLY A 26 -10.45 1.57 27.83
C GLY A 26 -10.79 2.31 26.54
N ASP A 27 -9.85 3.11 26.04
CA ASP A 27 -10.04 3.88 24.82
C ASP A 27 -10.10 2.93 23.62
N ALA A 28 -11.23 2.92 22.91
CA ALA A 28 -11.42 2.05 21.76
C ALA A 28 -10.47 2.51 20.66
N ALA A 29 -9.63 1.59 20.14
CA ALA A 29 -8.64 1.90 19.12
C ALA A 29 -9.29 2.62 17.93
N GLN A 30 -9.01 3.93 17.81
CA GLN A 30 -9.64 4.78 16.81
C GLN A 30 -9.09 4.40 15.43
N THR A 31 -9.91 3.74 14.62
CA THR A 31 -9.62 3.50 13.19
C THR A 31 -9.33 4.86 12.53
N PRO A 32 -8.16 5.04 11.90
CA PRO A 32 -7.86 6.29 11.21
C PRO A 32 -8.95 6.60 10.16
N PRO A 33 -9.40 7.87 10.04
CA PRO A 33 -10.41 8.22 9.06
C PRO A 33 -9.93 7.85 7.65
N LEU A 34 -10.84 7.25 6.87
CA LEU A 34 -10.56 6.92 5.48
C LEU A 34 -10.11 8.18 4.75
N ARG A 35 -8.96 8.12 4.07
CA ARG A 35 -8.48 9.24 3.26
C ARG A 35 -9.55 9.59 2.22
N PRO A 36 -9.85 10.89 2.00
CA PRO A 36 -10.76 11.31 0.95
C PRO A 36 -10.38 10.64 -0.37
N THR A 37 -11.38 10.17 -1.14
CA THR A 37 -11.16 9.68 -2.50
C THR A 37 -10.42 10.76 -3.29
N PRO A 38 -9.27 10.46 -3.93
CA PRO A 38 -8.50 11.44 -4.68
C PRO A 38 -9.36 12.27 -5.63
N SER A 39 -9.50 13.56 -5.32
CA SER A 39 -10.15 14.53 -6.19
C SER A 39 -9.19 14.88 -7.32
N CYS A 40 -9.20 14.11 -8.41
CA CYS A 40 -8.53 14.52 -9.65
C CYS A 40 -9.28 15.72 -10.25
N PRO A 41 -8.70 16.94 -10.30
CA PRO A 41 -9.43 18.15 -10.69
C PRO A 41 -9.43 18.37 -12.22
N GLY A 42 -9.26 17.32 -13.01
CA GLY A 42 -9.13 17.36 -14.46
C GLY A 42 -8.78 15.98 -15.02
N SER A 43 -8.58 15.87 -16.35
CA SER A 43 -8.23 14.60 -17.00
C SER A 43 -6.84 14.14 -16.63
N ALA A 44 -6.73 12.98 -15.98
CA ALA A 44 -5.45 12.31 -15.77
C ALA A 44 -4.97 11.64 -17.07
N PRO A 45 -3.66 11.67 -17.39
CA PRO A 45 -3.12 10.90 -18.52
C PRO A 45 -3.33 9.40 -18.26
N PRO A 46 -3.64 8.58 -19.29
CA PRO A 46 -3.75 7.15 -19.13
C PRO A 46 -2.40 6.54 -18.72
N THR A 47 -2.43 5.50 -17.87
CA THR A 47 -1.22 4.79 -17.44
C THR A 47 -0.49 4.23 -18.64
N GLU A 48 0.82 4.50 -18.70
CA GLU A 48 1.70 4.07 -19.79
C GLU A 48 1.65 2.54 -20.00
N ARG A 49 1.54 2.11 -21.27
CA ARG A 49 1.65 0.70 -21.65
C ARG A 49 3.11 0.30 -21.78
N GLN A 50 3.48 -0.85 -21.21
CA GLN A 50 4.80 -1.44 -21.39
C GLN A 50 4.73 -2.91 -21.81
N THR A 51 5.89 -3.48 -22.14
CA THR A 51 6.00 -4.89 -22.54
C THR A 51 5.58 -5.83 -21.42
N GLU A 52 4.95 -6.94 -21.81
CA GLU A 52 4.60 -8.06 -20.93
C GLU A 52 5.85 -8.75 -20.34
N GLY A 53 6.97 -8.72 -21.07
CA GLY A 53 8.15 -9.53 -20.74
C GLY A 53 7.94 -11.03 -20.99
N PRO A 54 8.96 -11.87 -20.74
CA PRO A 54 8.95 -13.28 -21.13
C PRO A 54 8.30 -14.21 -20.10
N TYR A 55 7.79 -13.66 -18.99
CA TYR A 55 7.39 -14.45 -17.81
C TYR A 55 5.91 -14.36 -17.46
N PHE A 56 5.03 -13.86 -18.34
CA PHE A 56 3.59 -13.94 -18.10
C PHE A 56 3.08 -15.39 -18.17
N LYS A 57 2.03 -15.71 -17.41
CA LYS A 57 1.29 -16.97 -17.48
C LYS A 57 -0.21 -16.65 -17.41
N PRO A 58 -1.05 -17.15 -18.33
CA PRO A 58 -2.50 -17.03 -18.22
C PRO A 58 -3.02 -17.86 -17.03
N ASP A 59 -4.32 -17.72 -16.74
CA ASP A 59 -5.04 -18.51 -15.74
C ASP A 59 -4.46 -18.40 -14.32
N SER A 60 -3.98 -17.19 -13.97
CA SER A 60 -3.52 -16.89 -12.61
C SER A 60 -4.65 -17.11 -11.59
N PRO A 61 -4.35 -17.53 -10.34
CA PRO A 61 -5.39 -17.76 -9.34
C PRO A 61 -6.03 -16.44 -8.89
N LEU A 62 -7.34 -16.46 -8.63
CA LEU A 62 -8.07 -15.35 -8.02
C LEU A 62 -7.66 -15.21 -6.55
N ARG A 63 -6.72 -14.30 -6.26
CA ARG A 63 -6.22 -14.01 -4.92
C ARG A 63 -5.65 -12.58 -4.79
N ALA A 64 -6.04 -11.89 -3.72
CA ALA A 64 -5.50 -10.57 -3.36
C ALA A 64 -4.18 -10.64 -2.56
N SER A 65 -3.86 -11.80 -1.99
CA SER A 65 -2.60 -12.06 -1.29
C SER A 65 -1.80 -13.10 -2.05
N LEU A 66 -0.58 -12.73 -2.45
CA LEU A 66 0.42 -13.61 -3.10
C LEU A 66 1.37 -14.25 -2.07
N LEU A 67 1.17 -13.95 -0.78
CA LEU A 67 1.97 -14.49 0.31
C LEU A 67 1.64 -15.97 0.53
N GLU A 68 2.69 -16.78 0.61
CA GLU A 68 2.62 -18.21 0.89
C GLU A 68 3.33 -18.50 2.24
N PRO A 69 3.01 -19.61 2.93
CA PRO A 69 3.65 -19.94 4.20
C PRO A 69 5.19 -19.97 4.10
N ALA A 70 5.86 -19.36 5.07
CA ALA A 70 7.33 -19.23 5.12
C ALA A 70 7.98 -18.54 3.90
N ILE A 71 7.24 -17.73 3.13
CA ILE A 71 7.80 -16.95 2.02
C ILE A 71 8.90 -15.99 2.49
N ALA A 72 10.02 -15.98 1.76
CA ALA A 72 11.14 -15.08 1.98
C ALA A 72 10.90 -13.70 1.36
N GLY A 73 11.61 -12.67 1.85
CA GLY A 73 11.53 -11.30 1.35
C GLY A 73 10.73 -10.34 2.23
N THR A 74 10.99 -9.05 2.06
CA THR A 74 10.29 -7.97 2.79
C THR A 74 8.85 -7.89 2.31
N LYS A 75 7.87 -8.06 3.21
CA LYS A 75 6.44 -7.94 2.87
C LYS A 75 6.09 -6.52 2.41
N ILE A 76 5.21 -6.41 1.42
CA ILE A 76 4.69 -5.15 0.91
C ILE A 76 3.19 -5.25 0.63
N VAL A 77 2.44 -4.22 1.02
CA VAL A 77 1.03 -4.05 0.63
C VAL A 77 0.95 -2.93 -0.39
N VAL A 78 0.47 -3.23 -1.60
CA VAL A 78 0.20 -2.25 -2.66
C VAL A 78 -1.30 -1.99 -2.71
N ALA A 79 -1.74 -0.73 -2.65
CA ALA A 79 -3.16 -0.38 -2.73
C ALA A 79 -3.38 0.88 -3.56
N GLY A 80 -4.53 1.00 -4.19
CA GLY A 80 -4.86 2.15 -5.01
C GLY A 80 -6.20 1.98 -5.68
N MET A 81 -6.43 2.71 -6.77
CA MET A 81 -7.66 2.69 -7.55
C MET A 81 -7.39 2.40 -9.03
N VAL A 82 -8.43 2.00 -9.74
CA VAL A 82 -8.53 2.09 -11.20
C VAL A 82 -9.53 3.19 -11.52
N LEU A 83 -9.10 4.17 -12.29
CA LEU A 83 -9.85 5.34 -12.73
C LEU A 83 -9.96 5.35 -14.26
N SER A 84 -10.96 6.07 -14.79
CA SER A 84 -10.98 6.50 -16.19
C SER A 84 -10.13 7.76 -16.39
N THR A 85 -9.83 8.13 -17.64
CA THR A 85 -9.30 9.46 -18.02
C THR A 85 -10.24 10.63 -17.67
N THR A 86 -11.52 10.35 -17.37
CA THR A 86 -12.51 11.29 -16.80
C THR A 86 -12.66 11.16 -15.28
N CYS A 87 -11.71 10.49 -14.63
CA CYS A 87 -11.55 10.35 -13.19
C CYS A 87 -12.75 9.69 -12.48
N GLN A 88 -13.48 8.83 -13.20
CA GLN A 88 -14.51 7.97 -12.63
C GLN A 88 -13.88 6.66 -12.15
N PRO A 89 -14.23 6.15 -10.95
CA PRO A 89 -13.76 4.85 -10.49
C PRO A 89 -14.29 3.72 -11.39
N VAL A 90 -13.41 2.80 -11.74
CA VAL A 90 -13.74 1.64 -12.59
C VAL A 90 -13.96 0.42 -11.71
N ALA A 91 -15.21 0.15 -11.39
CA ALA A 91 -15.62 -1.04 -10.65
C ALA A 91 -15.36 -2.32 -11.45
N ARG A 92 -15.05 -3.42 -10.75
CA ARG A 92 -14.82 -4.77 -11.32
C ARG A 92 -13.76 -4.81 -12.43
N ALA A 93 -12.80 -3.89 -12.42
CA ALA A 93 -11.63 -3.96 -13.28
C ALA A 93 -10.71 -5.08 -12.80
N LEU A 94 -10.25 -5.92 -13.72
CA LEU A 94 -9.22 -6.92 -13.45
C LEU A 94 -7.90 -6.23 -13.08
N ILE A 95 -7.26 -6.73 -12.04
CA ILE A 95 -5.86 -6.46 -11.68
C ILE A 95 -5.18 -7.82 -11.59
N ASP A 96 -4.36 -8.18 -12.58
CA ASP A 96 -3.62 -9.45 -12.64
C ASP A 96 -2.11 -9.17 -12.56
N VAL A 97 -1.45 -9.70 -11.53
CA VAL A 97 -0.09 -9.33 -11.14
C VAL A 97 0.82 -10.55 -11.14
N TRP A 98 2.04 -10.39 -11.67
CA TRP A 98 3.11 -11.36 -11.55
C TRP A 98 4.46 -10.66 -11.34
N HIS A 99 5.34 -11.29 -10.57
CA HIS A 99 6.70 -10.78 -10.36
C HIS A 99 7.67 -11.87 -9.90
N ALA A 100 8.95 -11.52 -9.86
CA ALA A 100 10.01 -12.35 -9.32
C ALA A 100 9.92 -12.48 -7.79
N ASP A 101 10.54 -13.54 -7.25
CA ASP A 101 10.80 -13.65 -5.81
C ASP A 101 11.89 -12.70 -5.32
N ASP A 102 12.17 -12.71 -4.01
CA ASP A 102 13.16 -11.84 -3.34
C ASP A 102 14.58 -11.95 -3.91
N ARG A 103 14.87 -12.99 -4.70
CA ARG A 103 16.16 -13.23 -5.37
C ARG A 103 16.14 -12.96 -6.87
N GLY A 104 15.02 -12.51 -7.43
CA GLY A 104 14.88 -12.20 -8.86
C GLY A 104 14.44 -13.40 -9.72
N GLY A 105 14.04 -14.53 -9.12
CA GLY A 105 13.55 -15.72 -9.82
C GLY A 105 12.05 -15.69 -10.09
N TYR A 106 11.63 -15.96 -11.33
CA TYR A 106 10.23 -16.16 -11.70
C TYR A 106 9.82 -17.64 -11.58
N ASP A 107 8.67 -17.92 -10.98
CA ASP A 107 8.07 -19.26 -11.05
C ASP A 107 7.40 -19.47 -12.41
N ASN A 108 8.00 -20.35 -13.21
CA ASN A 108 7.47 -20.75 -14.52
C ASN A 108 6.70 -22.09 -14.46
N THR A 109 6.84 -22.86 -13.37
CA THR A 109 6.16 -24.16 -13.20
C THR A 109 4.77 -23.96 -12.60
N GLY A 110 4.70 -23.34 -11.42
CA GLY A 110 3.47 -23.07 -10.68
C GLY A 110 2.92 -21.66 -10.90
N PHE A 111 2.26 -21.15 -9.85
CA PHE A 111 1.70 -19.80 -9.79
C PHE A 111 2.21 -18.97 -8.59
N ARG A 112 3.36 -19.34 -8.00
CA ARG A 112 3.94 -18.59 -6.89
C ARG A 112 4.21 -17.15 -7.31
N LEU A 113 3.80 -16.18 -6.49
CA LEU A 113 3.88 -14.74 -6.79
C LEU A 113 3.14 -14.32 -8.08
N ARG A 114 2.05 -15.03 -8.38
CA ARG A 114 1.07 -14.70 -9.43
C ARG A 114 -0.36 -14.76 -8.89
N GLY A 115 -1.20 -13.86 -9.35
CA GLY A 115 -2.63 -13.90 -9.05
C GLY A 115 -3.35 -12.63 -9.47
N HIS A 116 -4.66 -12.76 -9.64
CA HIS A 116 -5.52 -11.65 -10.01
C HIS A 116 -6.59 -11.36 -8.95
N GLN A 117 -7.14 -10.16 -9.04
CA GLN A 117 -8.30 -9.70 -8.29
C GLN A 117 -9.16 -8.78 -9.16
N PHE A 118 -10.31 -8.36 -8.64
CA PHE A 118 -11.13 -7.34 -9.26
C PHE A 118 -11.27 -6.15 -8.31
N THR A 119 -11.35 -4.94 -8.86
CA THR A 119 -11.64 -3.75 -8.05
C THR A 119 -13.04 -3.79 -7.44
N ASP A 120 -13.19 -3.17 -6.27
CA ASP A 120 -14.49 -2.95 -5.63
C ASP A 120 -15.38 -1.94 -6.39
N ASP A 121 -16.59 -1.71 -5.90
CA ASP A 121 -17.54 -0.76 -6.48
C ASP A 121 -17.08 0.72 -6.41
N GLN A 122 -15.95 0.99 -5.76
CA GLN A 122 -15.28 2.29 -5.69
C GLN A 122 -13.96 2.30 -6.47
N GLY A 123 -13.73 1.28 -7.31
CA GLY A 123 -12.55 1.14 -8.14
C GLY A 123 -11.28 0.76 -7.37
N ARG A 124 -11.35 0.44 -6.08
CA ARG A 124 -10.17 0.19 -5.23
C ARG A 124 -9.65 -1.24 -5.39
N TYR A 125 -8.34 -1.41 -5.29
CA TYR A 125 -7.67 -2.72 -5.23
C TYR A 125 -6.67 -2.77 -4.06
N ARG A 126 -6.33 -3.98 -3.62
CA ARG A 126 -5.29 -4.19 -2.59
C ARG A 126 -4.57 -5.52 -2.82
N LEU A 127 -3.26 -5.44 -3.02
CA LEU A 127 -2.34 -6.56 -3.19
C LEU A 127 -1.47 -6.72 -1.94
N GLU A 128 -1.36 -7.93 -1.41
CA GLU A 128 -0.31 -8.28 -0.45
C GLU A 128 0.71 -9.19 -1.12
N THR A 129 1.99 -8.84 -1.01
CA THR A 129 3.08 -9.64 -1.58
C THR A 129 4.42 -9.34 -0.89
N ILE A 130 5.53 -9.68 -1.52
CA ILE A 130 6.89 -9.31 -1.13
C ILE A 130 7.49 -8.31 -2.12
N VAL A 131 8.48 -7.54 -1.66
CA VAL A 131 9.38 -6.78 -2.53
C VAL A 131 10.16 -7.76 -3.40
N PRO A 132 10.02 -7.73 -4.74
CA PRO A 132 10.71 -8.66 -5.64
C PRO A 132 12.20 -8.32 -5.67
N GLY A 133 13.06 -9.30 -5.91
CA GLY A 133 14.47 -9.11 -6.19
C GLY A 133 14.70 -8.45 -7.56
N ILE A 134 15.95 -8.06 -7.81
CA ILE A 134 16.34 -7.52 -9.13
C ILE A 134 16.61 -8.70 -10.06
N TYR A 135 15.76 -8.87 -11.08
CA TYR A 135 16.04 -9.76 -12.21
C TYR A 135 17.09 -9.12 -13.13
N VAL A 136 17.98 -9.94 -13.70
CA VAL A 136 19.16 -9.47 -14.45
C VAL A 136 18.80 -8.55 -15.63
N GLY A 137 19.50 -7.43 -15.75
CA GLY A 137 19.32 -6.46 -16.84
C GLY A 137 18.09 -5.55 -16.72
N ARG A 138 17.33 -5.61 -15.61
CA ARG A 138 16.16 -4.76 -15.33
C ARG A 138 16.30 -4.06 -13.98
N THR A 139 15.53 -3.00 -13.76
CA THR A 139 15.30 -2.46 -12.40
C THR A 139 14.28 -3.32 -11.64
N ARG A 140 14.04 -3.04 -10.36
CA ARG A 140 13.00 -3.71 -9.57
C ARG A 140 11.62 -3.31 -10.07
N HIS A 141 10.78 -4.29 -10.42
CA HIS A 141 9.43 -4.06 -10.94
C HIS A 141 8.43 -5.13 -10.51
N PHE A 142 7.16 -4.74 -10.47
CA PHE A 142 6.03 -5.67 -10.65
C PHE A 142 5.56 -5.62 -12.10
N HIS A 143 5.09 -6.73 -12.66
CA HIS A 143 4.27 -6.67 -13.88
C HIS A 143 2.78 -6.66 -13.51
N VAL A 144 1.97 -5.99 -14.33
CA VAL A 144 0.52 -5.95 -14.13
C VAL A 144 -0.24 -5.87 -15.46
N LYS A 145 -1.36 -6.60 -15.50
CA LYS A 145 -2.43 -6.43 -16.47
C LYS A 145 -3.63 -5.78 -15.78
N VAL A 146 -4.17 -4.74 -16.41
CA VAL A 146 -5.36 -4.02 -15.95
C VAL A 146 -6.41 -4.05 -17.05
N GLN A 147 -7.65 -4.43 -16.73
CA GLN A 147 -8.71 -4.52 -17.73
C GLN A 147 -10.06 -4.10 -17.14
N ALA A 148 -10.63 -3.00 -17.65
CA ALA A 148 -12.02 -2.67 -17.37
C ALA A 148 -12.97 -3.70 -18.02
N PRO A 149 -14.18 -3.95 -17.46
CA PRO A 149 -15.14 -4.88 -18.02
C PRO A 149 -15.38 -4.66 -19.53
N SER A 150 -15.20 -5.71 -20.33
CA SER A 150 -15.37 -5.69 -21.79
C SER A 150 -14.49 -4.67 -22.55
N ARG A 151 -13.34 -4.26 -22.00
CA ARG A 151 -12.37 -3.37 -22.66
C ARG A 151 -11.03 -4.08 -22.96
N PRO A 152 -10.16 -3.52 -23.83
CA PRO A 152 -8.82 -4.08 -24.06
C PRO A 152 -7.96 -4.09 -22.79
N VAL A 153 -7.04 -5.06 -22.71
CA VAL A 153 -6.08 -5.19 -21.60
C VAL A 153 -4.98 -4.13 -21.72
N LEU A 154 -4.81 -3.29 -20.69
CA LEU A 154 -3.57 -2.58 -20.43
C LEU A 154 -2.55 -3.60 -19.88
N THR A 155 -1.35 -3.63 -20.44
CA THR A 155 -0.21 -4.37 -19.86
C THR A 155 0.87 -3.34 -19.55
N THR A 156 1.41 -3.36 -18.34
CA THR A 156 2.41 -2.40 -17.89
C THR A 156 3.24 -2.98 -16.74
N GLN A 157 4.15 -2.18 -16.20
CA GLN A 157 5.03 -2.53 -15.10
C GLN A 157 4.97 -1.40 -14.05
N LEU A 158 5.17 -1.74 -12.77
CA LEU A 158 5.26 -0.76 -11.68
C LEU A 158 6.68 -0.78 -11.09
N TYR A 159 7.29 0.39 -10.97
CA TYR A 159 8.67 0.57 -10.54
C TYR A 159 8.78 1.04 -9.08
N PHE A 160 9.94 0.79 -8.48
CA PHE A 160 10.24 1.20 -7.11
C PHE A 160 11.05 2.52 -7.09
N PRO A 161 10.77 3.43 -6.15
CA PRO A 161 11.54 4.67 -6.00
C PRO A 161 12.94 4.38 -5.46
N GLY A 162 13.93 5.19 -5.86
CA GLY A 162 15.28 5.15 -5.28
C GLY A 162 16.20 4.01 -5.73
N GLU A 163 15.73 3.06 -6.56
CA GLU A 163 16.60 2.00 -7.10
C GLU A 163 17.69 2.59 -8.00
N ALA A 164 18.97 2.38 -7.66
CA ALA A 164 20.11 2.89 -8.43
C ALA A 164 20.15 2.38 -9.89
N VAL A 165 19.53 1.23 -10.14
CA VAL A 165 19.39 0.62 -11.48
C VAL A 165 18.26 1.23 -12.33
N ASN A 166 17.36 2.06 -11.77
CA ASN A 166 16.33 2.79 -12.54
C ASN A 166 16.94 3.61 -13.68
N ALA A 167 18.09 4.26 -13.44
CA ALA A 167 18.78 5.09 -14.45
C ALA A 167 19.47 4.28 -15.57
N ARG A 168 19.42 2.95 -15.54
CA ARG A 168 20.06 2.04 -16.50
C ARG A 168 19.09 1.06 -17.17
N ASP A 169 17.86 0.94 -16.68
CA ASP A 169 16.84 0.10 -17.32
C ASP A 169 16.24 0.84 -18.52
N PRO A 170 16.33 0.29 -19.75
CA PRO A 170 15.88 0.98 -20.96
C PRO A 170 14.37 1.19 -21.07
N ILE A 171 13.56 0.54 -20.21
CA ILE A 171 12.11 0.75 -20.15
C ILE A 171 11.62 1.28 -18.80
N PHE A 172 12.52 1.76 -17.93
CA PHE A 172 12.09 2.47 -16.72
C PHE A 172 11.35 3.75 -17.09
N SER A 173 10.15 3.92 -16.53
CA SER A 173 9.36 5.17 -16.63
C SER A 173 9.11 5.73 -15.24
N ARG A 174 9.25 7.06 -15.10
CA ARG A 174 8.97 7.77 -13.85
C ARG A 174 7.48 7.80 -13.51
N ASP A 175 6.62 7.80 -14.52
CA ASP A 175 5.16 7.87 -14.36
C ASP A 175 4.57 6.52 -13.89
N LEU A 176 5.39 5.46 -13.90
CA LEU A 176 5.07 4.12 -13.42
C LEU A 176 5.72 3.81 -12.05
N VAL A 177 6.32 4.81 -11.37
CA VAL A 177 6.90 4.64 -10.03
C VAL A 177 5.81 4.66 -8.96
N MET A 178 5.74 3.61 -8.14
CA MET A 178 4.87 3.58 -6.97
C MET A 178 5.37 4.56 -5.90
N GLN A 179 4.45 5.19 -5.17
CA GLN A 179 4.80 5.81 -3.90
C GLN A 179 5.00 4.70 -2.87
N VAL A 180 6.18 4.60 -2.25
CA VAL A 180 6.51 3.52 -1.29
C VAL A 180 7.02 4.11 0.02
N SER A 181 6.52 3.59 1.14
CA SER A 181 6.98 3.92 2.49
C SER A 181 7.20 2.65 3.32
N ASP A 182 7.96 2.75 4.40
CA ASP A 182 8.04 1.68 5.40
C ASP A 182 6.73 1.60 6.22
N ALA A 183 6.40 0.39 6.66
CA ALA A 183 5.17 0.10 7.39
C ALA A 183 5.41 -1.08 8.37
N GLY A 184 5.76 -0.76 9.61
CA GLY A 184 6.17 -1.76 10.61
C GLY A 184 7.43 -2.51 10.17
N SER A 185 7.35 -3.84 10.07
CA SER A 185 8.43 -4.71 9.56
C SER A 185 8.38 -4.93 8.03
N GLY A 186 7.45 -4.28 7.33
CA GLY A 186 7.29 -4.36 5.88
C GLY A 186 7.21 -2.99 5.23
N LYS A 187 6.58 -2.93 4.06
CA LYS A 187 6.36 -1.71 3.27
C LYS A 187 4.89 -1.52 2.92
N ALA A 188 4.49 -0.27 2.73
CA ALA A 188 3.24 0.10 2.08
C ALA A 188 3.58 0.80 0.76
N ALA A 189 2.75 0.60 -0.25
CA ALA A 189 2.86 1.25 -1.54
C ALA A 189 1.51 1.66 -2.09
N THR A 190 1.50 2.74 -2.88
CA THR A 190 0.29 3.19 -3.58
C THR A 190 0.57 3.57 -5.03
N PHE A 191 -0.36 3.18 -5.90
CA PHE A 191 -0.37 3.53 -7.33
C PHE A 191 -1.81 3.52 -7.83
N ASP A 192 -2.22 4.55 -8.57
CA ASP A 192 -3.55 4.60 -9.19
C ASP A 192 -3.41 4.37 -10.70
N PHE A 193 -4.16 3.40 -11.22
CA PHE A 193 -4.23 3.14 -12.66
C PHE A 193 -5.26 4.05 -13.32
N VAL A 194 -4.93 4.58 -14.50
CA VAL A 194 -5.83 5.39 -15.31
C VAL A 194 -6.01 4.71 -16.67
N LEU A 195 -7.24 4.34 -16.99
CA LEU A 195 -7.61 3.69 -18.24
C LEU A 195 -8.26 4.68 -19.19
N ASP A 196 -7.78 4.73 -20.43
CA ASP A 196 -8.57 5.33 -21.51
C ASP A 196 -9.69 4.36 -21.92
N LEU A 197 -10.90 4.69 -21.50
CA LEU A 197 -12.10 3.93 -21.83
C LEU A 197 -12.76 4.42 -23.13
N GLY A 198 -12.22 5.47 -23.76
CA GLY A 198 -12.89 6.24 -24.80
C GLY A 198 -13.98 7.15 -24.24
N ARG A 199 -14.63 7.92 -25.12
CA ARG A 199 -15.93 8.53 -24.80
C ARG A 199 -17.01 7.44 -24.78
N PRO A 200 -18.03 7.57 -23.92
CA PRO A 200 -19.24 6.73 -23.99
C PRO A 200 -19.98 6.91 -25.33
#